data_AF-A0A3N0CJY9-F1
#
_entry.id   AF-A0A3N0CJY9-F1
#
_cell.length_a   1.000
_cell.length_b   1.000
_cell.length_c   1.000
_cell.angle_alpha   90.00
_cell.angle_beta   90.00
_cell.angle_gamma   90.00
#
_symmetry.space_group_name_H-M   'P 1'
#
loop_
_entity.id
_entity.type
_entity.pdbx_description
1 polymer ?
#
loop_
_entity_poly.entity_id
_entity_poly.type
_entity_poly.pdbx_seq_one_letter_code
_entity_poly.pdbx_strand_id
1 'polypeptide(L)'
;MCLKMVRGCYGVPAKAEDAATAWADAEHRHPEANPLAIPYGAPVFWTGGSKGHGHIAISTGNGECWSTDIKRPGYFDHVRIAEIERKWGLKLVGWAEDVNGVRIWTAPVKPKPSRPSNWSKVRSDLLAALNSPAAKAIPKSRPVVRAFITLTRRRLTKLPKS
;
A
#
# COMPACT_ATOMS: atom_id res chain seq x y z
N MET A 1 0.31 10.55 24.71
CA MET A 1 0.80 11.68 23.86
C MET A 1 0.79 11.31 22.39
N CYS A 2 1.37 10.17 22.01
CA CYS A 2 1.42 9.66 20.64
C CYS A 2 0.06 9.61 19.92
N LEU A 3 -0.99 9.09 20.56
CA LEU A 3 -2.32 9.03 19.94
C LEU A 3 -2.89 10.43 19.63
N LYS A 4 -2.76 11.38 20.57
CA LYS A 4 -3.19 12.78 20.35
C LYS A 4 -2.47 13.40 19.15
N MET A 5 -1.18 13.09 19.01
CA MET A 5 -0.36 13.59 17.92
C MET A 5 -0.78 13.02 16.56
N VAL A 6 -0.90 11.69 16.42
CA VAL A 6 -1.35 11.06 15.17
C VAL A 6 -2.74 11.58 14.77
N ARG A 7 -3.63 11.70 15.74
CA ARG A 7 -4.96 12.28 15.53
C ARG A 7 -4.91 13.73 15.04
N GLY A 8 -4.01 14.54 15.59
CA GLY A 8 -3.79 15.91 15.14
C GLY A 8 -3.30 15.98 13.69
N CYS A 9 -2.38 15.09 13.28
CA CYS A 9 -1.88 15.02 11.91
C CYS A 9 -2.97 14.67 10.88
N TYR A 10 -3.93 13.82 11.27
CA TYR A 10 -5.01 13.36 10.38
C TYR A 10 -6.36 14.06 10.60
N GLY A 11 -6.47 14.99 11.55
CA GLY A 11 -7.74 15.64 11.88
C GLY A 11 -8.79 14.70 12.51
N VAL A 12 -8.35 13.66 13.23
CA VAL A 12 -9.24 12.63 13.80
C VAL A 12 -9.70 12.99 15.23
N PRO A 13 -11.00 12.86 15.56
CA PRO A 13 -11.54 13.20 16.88
C PRO A 13 -11.03 12.26 18.00
N ALA A 14 -11.28 12.67 19.25
CA ALA A 14 -10.99 11.86 20.42
C ALA A 14 -11.98 10.73 20.60
N LYS A 15 -11.47 9.51 20.79
CA LYS A 15 -12.28 8.34 21.12
C LYS A 15 -11.51 7.38 22.02
N ALA A 16 -10.48 6.73 21.50
CA ALA A 16 -9.64 5.84 22.30
C ALA A 16 -8.76 6.61 23.30
N GLU A 17 -8.58 6.02 24.48
CA GLU A 17 -7.74 6.57 25.55
C GLU A 17 -6.24 6.38 25.26
N ASP A 18 -5.87 5.23 24.69
CA ASP A 18 -4.49 4.89 24.34
C ASP A 18 -4.37 4.15 23.00
N ALA A 19 -3.14 3.85 22.60
CA ALA A 19 -2.85 3.26 21.30
C ALA A 19 -3.26 1.78 21.23
N ALA A 20 -3.22 1.05 22.36
CA ALA A 20 -3.67 -0.34 22.42
C ALA A 20 -5.20 -0.41 22.25
N THR A 21 -5.96 0.48 22.89
CA THR A 21 -7.41 0.63 22.67
C THR A 21 -7.71 1.04 21.23
N ALA A 22 -6.99 2.03 20.69
CA ALA A 22 -7.19 2.46 19.31
C ALA A 22 -6.95 1.33 18.29
N TRP A 23 -5.97 0.46 18.54
CA TRP A 23 -5.73 -0.75 17.74
C TRP A 23 -6.84 -1.79 17.89
N ALA A 24 -7.32 -1.99 19.12
CA ALA A 24 -8.40 -2.95 19.41
C ALA A 24 -9.71 -2.54 18.71
N ASP A 25 -9.99 -1.24 18.68
CA ASP A 25 -11.19 -0.63 18.10
C ASP A 25 -11.12 -0.42 16.57
N ALA A 26 -9.92 -0.51 15.97
CA ALA A 26 -9.75 -0.30 14.53
C ALA A 26 -10.44 -1.41 13.73
N GLU A 27 -11.24 -1.00 12.75
CA GLU A 27 -12.05 -1.92 11.94
C GLU A 27 -11.23 -2.53 10.79
N HIS A 28 -10.44 -1.70 10.11
CA HIS A 28 -9.61 -2.06 8.96
C HIS A 28 -8.15 -2.19 9.38
N ARG A 29 -7.92 -3.06 10.36
CA ARG A 29 -6.58 -3.35 10.85
C ARG A 29 -5.91 -4.47 10.04
N HIS A 30 -4.62 -4.32 9.85
CA HIS A 30 -3.74 -5.22 9.13
C HIS A 30 -2.64 -5.70 10.08
N PRO A 31 -2.84 -6.86 10.73
CA PRO A 31 -1.79 -7.47 11.54
C PRO A 31 -0.56 -7.75 10.68
N GLU A 32 0.55 -7.09 10.99
CA GLU A 32 1.76 -7.15 10.19
C GLU A 32 2.97 -6.97 11.10
N ALA A 33 3.84 -7.98 11.13
CA ALA A 33 5.06 -7.98 11.94
C ALA A 33 6.28 -7.52 11.14
N ASN A 34 6.18 -7.42 9.81
CA ASN A 34 7.24 -6.93 8.95
C ASN A 34 7.12 -5.42 8.71
N PRO A 35 8.03 -4.59 9.28
CA PRO A 35 8.00 -3.14 9.07
C PRO A 35 8.08 -2.70 7.61
N LEU A 36 8.72 -3.50 6.74
CA LEU A 36 8.89 -3.17 5.32
C LEU A 36 7.59 -3.31 4.52
N ALA A 37 6.62 -4.09 5.01
CA ALA A 37 5.33 -4.29 4.37
C ALA A 37 4.33 -3.18 4.70
N ILE A 38 4.66 -2.31 5.66
CA ILE A 38 3.77 -1.26 6.13
C ILE A 38 3.75 -0.09 5.13
N PRO A 39 2.57 0.32 4.62
CA PRO A 39 2.48 1.39 3.63
C PRO A 39 2.93 2.76 4.17
N TYR A 40 3.40 3.61 3.26
CA TYR A 40 3.58 5.03 3.55
C TYR A 40 2.24 5.68 3.96
N GLY A 41 2.28 6.51 5.00
CA GLY A 41 1.12 7.24 5.52
C GLY A 41 0.14 6.40 6.34
N ALA A 42 0.42 5.10 6.54
CA ALA A 42 -0.41 4.29 7.43
C ALA A 42 -0.08 4.57 8.91
N PRO A 43 -1.07 4.64 9.82
CA PRO A 43 -0.84 4.57 11.25
C PRO A 43 -0.30 3.19 11.63
N VAL A 44 0.81 3.15 12.36
CA VAL A 44 1.45 1.93 12.85
C VAL A 44 1.23 1.80 14.34
N PHE A 45 0.96 0.60 14.80
CA PHE A 45 0.59 0.31 16.18
C PHE A 45 1.53 -0.68 16.83
N TRP A 46 1.81 -0.42 18.10
CA TRP A 46 2.48 -1.32 19.00
C TRP A 46 1.63 -1.52 20.25
N THR A 47 1.72 -2.69 20.86
CA THR A 47 1.07 -3.01 22.15
C THR A 47 2.10 -3.41 23.22
N GLY A 48 1.66 -3.46 24.47
CA GLY A 48 2.50 -3.81 25.62
C GLY A 48 3.15 -2.58 26.28
N GLY A 49 4.38 -2.75 26.75
CA GLY A 49 5.11 -1.73 27.52
C GLY A 49 4.72 -1.73 29.00
N SER A 50 5.42 -0.91 29.80
CA SER A 50 5.33 -0.92 31.26
C SER A 50 3.93 -0.60 31.83
N LYS A 51 3.06 0.01 31.03
CA LYS A 51 1.68 0.37 31.41
C LYS A 51 0.61 -0.20 30.47
N GLY A 52 1.00 -1.02 29.48
CA GLY A 52 0.06 -1.61 28.53
C GLY A 52 -0.53 -0.67 27.46
N HIS A 53 -0.32 0.65 27.55
CA HIS A 53 -0.89 1.66 26.65
C HIS A 53 -0.48 1.53 25.17
N GLY A 54 0.58 0.77 24.88
CA GLY A 54 1.12 0.64 23.53
C GLY A 54 1.70 1.94 22.98
N HIS A 55 1.81 2.00 21.64
CA HIS A 55 2.27 3.19 20.93
C HIS A 55 1.66 3.27 19.52
N ILE A 56 1.56 4.48 18.98
CA ILE A 56 1.11 4.73 17.61
C ILE A 56 2.01 5.77 16.94
N ALA A 57 2.36 5.52 15.69
CA ALA A 57 3.22 6.39 14.88
C ALA A 57 2.72 6.45 13.43
N ILE A 58 3.30 7.32 12.61
CA ILE A 58 2.96 7.43 11.18
C ILE A 58 4.06 6.81 10.34
N SER A 59 3.75 5.77 9.58
CA SER A 59 4.70 5.14 8.67
C SER A 59 5.14 6.11 7.58
N THR A 60 6.45 6.16 7.31
CA THR A 60 7.02 6.78 6.11
C THR A 60 7.38 5.75 5.05
N GLY A 61 6.84 4.52 5.17
CA GLY A 61 7.24 3.38 4.35
C GLY A 61 8.66 2.90 4.65
N ASN A 62 9.09 1.83 3.97
CA ASN A 62 10.44 1.27 4.05
C ASN A 62 10.91 0.91 5.48
N GLY A 63 9.98 0.58 6.38
CA GLY A 63 10.30 0.24 7.77
C GLY A 63 10.65 1.43 8.66
N GLU A 64 10.31 2.65 8.24
CA GLU A 64 10.54 3.90 8.97
C GLU A 64 9.23 4.59 9.34
N CYS A 65 9.28 5.46 10.35
CA CYS A 65 8.12 6.19 10.82
C CYS A 65 8.48 7.54 11.45
N TRP A 66 7.50 8.43 11.49
CA TRP A 66 7.48 9.59 12.37
C TRP A 66 6.84 9.20 13.70
N SER A 67 7.66 9.24 14.75
CA SER A 67 7.24 8.92 16.12
C SER A 67 7.55 10.09 17.04
N THR A 68 6.72 10.28 18.06
CA THR A 68 7.04 11.23 19.14
C THR A 68 7.88 10.57 20.22
N ASP A 69 8.62 11.39 20.97
CA ASP A 69 9.23 11.05 22.27
C ASP A 69 10.34 9.97 22.23
N ILE A 70 10.82 9.57 21.05
CA ILE A 70 11.76 8.44 20.87
C ILE A 70 13.23 8.81 20.98
N LYS A 71 13.64 10.00 20.53
CA LYS A 71 14.99 10.53 20.78
C LYS A 71 14.99 11.59 21.87
N ARG A 72 13.92 12.38 21.94
CA ARG A 72 13.77 13.46 22.92
C ARG A 72 12.28 13.71 23.24
N PRO A 73 11.93 14.00 24.51
CA PRO A 73 10.55 14.26 24.90
C PRO A 73 9.96 15.49 24.19
N GLY A 74 8.74 15.38 23.67
CA GLY A 74 7.96 16.45 23.06
C GLY A 74 8.22 16.70 21.57
N TYR A 75 9.12 15.96 20.93
CA TYR A 75 9.45 16.16 19.51
C TYR A 75 9.02 14.99 18.64
N PHE A 76 8.89 15.29 17.35
CA PHE A 76 8.82 14.30 16.28
C PHE A 76 10.22 13.94 15.82
N ASP A 77 10.53 12.65 15.84
CA ASP A 77 11.76 12.13 15.29
C ASP A 77 11.44 11.08 14.23
N HIS A 78 12.20 11.14 13.14
CA HIS A 78 12.20 10.09 12.12
C HIS A 78 13.11 8.96 12.60
N VAL A 79 12.53 7.76 12.71
CA VAL A 79 13.19 6.57 13.25
C VAL A 79 12.73 5.32 12.53
N ARG A 80 13.49 4.24 12.68
CA ARG A 80 13.07 2.92 12.23
C ARG A 80 11.95 2.41 13.14
N ILE A 81 10.94 1.76 12.56
CA ILE A 81 9.84 1.12 13.31
C ILE A 81 10.41 0.13 14.35
N ALA A 82 11.42 -0.65 13.96
CA ALA A 82 12.08 -1.59 14.87
C ALA A 82 12.86 -0.89 16.01
N GLU A 83 13.19 0.40 15.92
CA GLU A 83 13.84 1.14 17.01
C GLU A 83 12.91 1.33 18.20
N ILE A 84 11.61 1.50 17.95
CA ILE A 84 10.58 1.65 18.98
C ILE A 84 10.46 0.37 19.81
N GLU A 85 10.41 -0.78 19.14
CA GLU A 85 10.39 -2.10 19.81
C GLU A 85 11.62 -2.30 20.70
N ARG A 86 12.81 -2.00 20.16
CA ARG A 86 14.08 -2.17 20.90
C ARG A 86 14.20 -1.24 22.10
N LYS A 87 13.84 0.04 21.97
CA LYS A 87 14.02 1.03 23.04
C LYS A 87 12.99 0.90 24.16
N TRP A 88 11.76 0.53 23.82
CA TRP A 88 10.64 0.57 24.76
C TRP A 88 10.05 -0.80 25.11
N GLY A 89 10.59 -1.89 24.53
CA GLY A 89 10.09 -3.24 24.77
C GLY A 89 8.65 -3.43 24.32
N LEU A 90 8.21 -2.65 23.33
CA LEU A 90 6.88 -2.77 22.75
C LEU A 90 6.86 -3.83 21.65
N LYS A 91 5.69 -4.40 21.38
CA LYS A 91 5.48 -5.37 20.33
C LYS A 91 4.76 -4.72 19.15
N LEU A 92 5.37 -4.73 17.96
CA LEU A 92 4.68 -4.33 16.75
C LEU A 92 3.49 -5.26 16.50
N VAL A 93 2.30 -4.68 16.35
CA VAL A 93 1.07 -5.46 16.06
C VAL A 93 0.57 -5.28 14.64
N GLY A 94 0.94 -4.18 13.97
CA GLY A 94 0.59 -3.94 12.59
C GLY A 94 0.24 -2.48 12.31
N TRP A 95 -0.59 -2.27 11.30
CA TRP A 95 -1.06 -0.96 10.87
C TRP A 95 -2.57 -1.00 10.59
N ALA A 96 -3.23 0.14 10.55
CA ALA A 96 -4.67 0.18 10.25
C ALA A 96 -4.99 1.24 9.20
N GLU A 97 -6.13 1.12 8.53
CA GLU A 97 -6.59 2.15 7.62
C GLU A 97 -7.38 3.25 8.34
N ASP A 98 -7.88 2.94 9.53
CA ASP A 98 -8.66 3.83 10.36
C ASP A 98 -8.08 4.02 11.76
N VAL A 99 -8.40 5.16 12.34
CA VAL A 99 -8.14 5.49 13.74
C VAL A 99 -9.42 6.09 14.30
N ASN A 100 -9.87 5.61 15.46
CA ASN A 100 -11.08 6.10 16.13
C ASN A 100 -12.35 6.08 15.24
N GLY A 101 -12.45 5.14 14.30
CA GLY A 101 -13.58 5.03 13.37
C GLY A 101 -13.53 5.98 12.18
N VAL A 102 -12.43 6.71 11.97
CA VAL A 102 -12.21 7.53 10.78
C VAL A 102 -11.16 6.87 9.90
N ARG A 103 -11.50 6.57 8.64
CA ARG A 103 -10.57 6.03 7.66
C ARG A 103 -9.61 7.12 7.18
N ILE A 104 -8.34 6.99 7.53
CA ILE A 104 -7.28 7.96 7.27
C ILE A 104 -6.31 7.52 6.17
N TRP A 105 -6.21 6.21 5.93
CA TRP A 105 -5.40 5.67 4.85
C TRP A 105 -6.31 5.05 3.79
N THR A 106 -5.96 5.28 2.53
CA THR A 106 -6.56 4.60 1.38
C THR A 106 -5.43 4.21 0.46
N ALA A 107 -5.46 2.98 -0.04
CA ALA A 107 -4.46 2.50 -0.96
C ALA A 107 -4.34 3.46 -2.16
N PRO A 108 -3.11 3.85 -2.57
CA PRO A 108 -2.95 4.69 -3.73
C PRO A 108 -3.60 4.01 -4.94
N VAL A 109 -4.53 4.70 -5.58
CA VAL A 109 -5.16 4.22 -6.81
C VAL A 109 -4.06 4.12 -7.86
N LYS A 110 -3.66 2.89 -8.25
CA LYS A 110 -2.76 2.72 -9.39
C LYS A 110 -3.43 3.38 -10.60
N PRO A 111 -2.83 4.40 -11.22
CA PRO A 111 -3.47 5.08 -12.33
C PRO A 111 -3.72 4.03 -13.42
N LYS A 112 -4.98 3.92 -13.86
CA LYS A 112 -5.31 3.07 -14.99
C LYS A 112 -4.48 3.58 -16.17
N PRO A 113 -3.71 2.73 -16.88
CA PRO A 113 -2.92 3.18 -18.01
C PRO A 113 -3.83 3.91 -18.99
N SER A 114 -3.54 5.18 -19.26
CA SER A 114 -4.29 5.97 -20.22
C SER A 114 -4.04 5.40 -21.62
N ARG A 115 -5.09 5.43 -22.44
CA ARG A 115 -4.96 5.08 -23.86
C ARG A 115 -4.03 6.13 -24.51
N PRO A 116 -2.95 5.73 -25.20
CA PRO A 116 -2.08 6.69 -25.85
C PRO A 116 -2.83 7.42 -26.98
N SER A 117 -2.48 8.68 -27.26
CA SER A 117 -3.14 9.51 -28.28
C SER A 117 -3.10 8.88 -29.68
N ASN A 118 -2.07 8.08 -29.97
CA ASN A 118 -1.90 7.35 -31.23
C ASN A 118 -2.47 5.91 -31.21
N TRP A 119 -3.42 5.61 -30.32
CA TRP A 119 -3.91 4.25 -30.12
C TRP A 119 -4.48 3.59 -31.39
N SER A 120 -5.13 4.35 -32.26
CA SER A 120 -5.64 3.85 -33.54
C SER A 120 -4.51 3.27 -34.40
N LYS A 121 -3.40 4.00 -34.51
CA LYS A 121 -2.18 3.59 -35.22
C LYS A 121 -1.52 2.39 -34.54
N VAL A 122 -1.27 2.47 -33.23
CA VAL A 122 -0.65 1.37 -32.46
C VAL A 122 -1.45 0.07 -32.58
N ARG A 123 -2.78 0.16 -32.49
CA ARG A 123 -3.66 -1.00 -32.69
C ARG A 123 -3.57 -1.56 -34.10
N SER A 124 -3.57 -0.68 -35.11
CA SER A 124 -3.45 -1.08 -36.51
C SER A 124 -2.13 -1.81 -36.77
N ASP A 125 -1.02 -1.24 -36.31
CA ASP A 125 0.33 -1.79 -36.47
C ASP A 125 0.45 -3.15 -35.77
N LEU A 126 -0.10 -3.27 -34.55
CA LEU A 126 -0.14 -4.55 -33.82
C LEU A 126 -1.00 -5.60 -34.54
N LEU A 127 -2.16 -5.22 -35.08
CA LEU A 127 -3.00 -6.13 -35.86
C LEU A 127 -2.31 -6.57 -37.15
N ALA A 128 -1.61 -5.66 -37.84
CA ALA A 128 -0.83 -5.96 -39.03
C ALA A 128 0.31 -6.94 -38.70
N ALA A 129 1.07 -6.69 -37.63
CA ALA A 129 2.12 -7.58 -37.16
C ALA A 129 1.58 -8.98 -36.79
N LEU A 130 0.45 -9.04 -36.06
CA LEU A 130 -0.19 -10.31 -35.70
C LEU A 130 -0.75 -11.05 -36.91
N ASN A 131 -1.11 -10.36 -38.00
CA ASN A 131 -1.62 -10.96 -39.24
C ASN A 131 -0.53 -11.24 -40.29
N SER A 132 0.72 -10.88 -40.01
CA SER A 132 1.85 -11.07 -40.91
C SER A 132 2.12 -12.55 -41.25
N PRO A 133 2.75 -12.83 -42.41
CA PRO A 133 3.16 -14.19 -42.76
C PRO A 133 4.05 -14.83 -41.69
N ALA A 134 4.96 -14.06 -41.09
CA ALA A 134 5.84 -14.52 -40.01
C ALA A 134 5.05 -14.98 -38.77
N ALA A 135 4.02 -14.23 -38.36
CA ALA A 135 3.16 -14.62 -37.24
C ALA A 135 2.29 -15.85 -37.57
N LYS A 136 1.89 -16.02 -38.83
CA LYS A 136 1.14 -17.19 -39.32
C LYS A 136 2.03 -18.44 -39.47
N ALA A 137 3.32 -18.25 -39.74
CA ALA A 137 4.29 -19.33 -39.94
C ALA A 137 4.82 -19.94 -38.64
N ILE A 138 4.38 -19.47 -37.46
CA ILE A 138 4.85 -20.00 -36.18
C ILE A 138 4.47 -21.48 -36.05
N PRO A 139 5.47 -22.38 -35.85
CA PRO A 139 5.27 -23.81 -35.91
C PRO A 139 4.37 -24.29 -34.77
N LYS A 140 3.67 -25.41 -35.01
CA LYS A 140 2.78 -26.05 -34.02
C LYS A 140 3.53 -26.47 -32.74
N SER A 141 4.83 -26.69 -32.83
CA SER A 141 5.74 -26.99 -31.70
C SER A 141 5.89 -25.82 -30.70
N ARG A 142 5.35 -24.63 -30.99
CA ARG A 142 5.36 -23.46 -30.07
C ARG A 142 3.94 -23.10 -29.62
N PRO A 143 3.25 -23.96 -28.85
CA PRO A 143 1.83 -23.78 -28.52
C PRO A 143 1.56 -22.53 -27.71
N VAL A 144 2.45 -22.17 -26.79
CA VAL A 144 2.34 -20.96 -25.95
C VAL A 144 2.36 -19.69 -26.81
N VAL A 145 3.25 -19.62 -27.79
CA VAL A 145 3.39 -18.46 -28.68
C VAL A 145 2.16 -18.33 -29.59
N ARG A 146 1.65 -19.45 -30.12
CA ARG A 146 0.43 -19.47 -30.92
C ARG A 146 -0.81 -19.05 -30.12
N ALA A 147 -0.93 -19.53 -28.89
CA ALA A 147 -2.03 -19.17 -28.00
C ALA A 147 -2.00 -17.67 -27.69
N PHE A 148 -0.82 -17.13 -27.36
CA PHE A 148 -0.64 -15.70 -27.10
C PHE A 148 -1.04 -14.83 -28.29
N ILE A 149 -0.60 -15.16 -29.51
CA ILE A 149 -0.97 -14.43 -30.73
C ILE A 149 -2.47 -14.49 -30.99
N THR A 150 -3.07 -15.65 -30.82
CA THR A 150 -4.52 -15.86 -31.04
C THR A 150 -5.36 -15.05 -30.05
N LEU A 151 -5.02 -15.12 -28.76
CA LEU A 151 -5.71 -14.39 -27.70
C LEU A 151 -5.55 -12.88 -27.88
N THR A 152 -4.32 -12.42 -28.16
CA THR A 152 -4.04 -10.99 -28.38
C THR A 152 -4.80 -10.46 -29.60
N ARG A 153 -4.82 -11.20 -30.70
CA ARG A 153 -5.61 -10.85 -31.90
C ARG A 153 -7.09 -10.74 -31.57
N ARG A 154 -7.68 -11.73 -30.88
CA ARG A 154 -9.10 -11.73 -30.47
C ARG A 154 -9.44 -10.57 -29.54
N ARG A 155 -8.52 -10.19 -28.66
CA ARG A 155 -8.70 -9.05 -27.76
C ARG A 155 -8.68 -7.74 -28.53
N LEU A 156 -7.72 -7.55 -29.44
CA LEU A 156 -7.58 -6.34 -30.24
C LEU A 156 -8.72 -6.15 -31.26
N THR A 157 -9.35 -7.20 -31.76
CA THR A 157 -10.50 -7.08 -32.67
C THR A 157 -11.78 -6.63 -31.94
N LYS A 158 -11.97 -7.05 -30.68
CA LYS A 158 -13.16 -6.72 -29.86
C LYS A 158 -13.14 -5.33 -29.22
N LEU A 159 -12.01 -4.63 -29.22
CA LEU A 159 -11.93 -3.29 -28.65
C LEU A 159 -12.60 -2.25 -29.58
N PRO A 160 -13.26 -1.21 -29.03
CA PRO A 160 -13.85 -0.14 -29.83
C PRO A 160 -12.75 0.57 -30.63
N LYS A 161 -13.04 0.87 -31.90
CA LYS A 161 -12.27 1.85 -32.67
C LYS A 161 -12.59 3.21 -32.05
N SER A 162 -11.56 3.96 -31.69
CA SER A 162 -11.71 5.31 -31.10
C SER A 162 -12.61 6.18 -31.95
#